data_AF-V4HMR1-F1
#
_entry.id   AF-V4HMR1-F1
#
_cell.length_a   1.000
_cell.length_b   1.000
_cell.length_c   1.000
_cell.angle_alpha   90.00
_cell.angle_beta   90.00
_cell.angle_gamma   90.00
#
_symmetry.space_group_name_H-M   'P 1'
#
loop_
_entity.id
_entity.type
_entity.pdbx_description
1 polymer ?
#
loop_
_entity_poly.entity_id
_entity_poly.type
_entity_poly.pdbx_seq_one_letter_code
_entity_poly.pdbx_strand_id
1 'polypeptide(L)'
;MTVYNFCAGPAMLPPAVMEKAQAEFINWQGLGVSVMEISHRSKPFLKLAEECEASLRRLMNISDEFEVLFMHGGGRGHFSAVPLNLHLDSAPGVYVENGIWSVGATKEGAKFTQVESVDIRTDKDGQFDILPVSEWSLPQNASFIHYCPNETIDGIEIFEVPKHPTAPIVADMSSMILSREINVDDFDLIYAGAQKKYWSFWFKYRNYSQDVIRKRRPAKACNFRLCHRSKAK
;
A
#
# COMPACT_ATOMS: atom_id res chain seq x y z
N MET A 1 11.80 34.46 3.74
CA MET A 1 12.07 33.45 4.78
C MET A 1 11.39 32.17 4.35
N THR A 2 12.12 31.08 4.17
CA THR A 2 11.53 29.79 3.80
C THR A 2 10.92 29.15 5.05
N VAL A 3 9.64 28.78 4.98
CA VAL A 3 8.95 28.07 6.06
C VAL A 3 9.17 26.56 5.87
N TYR A 4 9.62 25.88 6.92
CA TYR A 4 9.78 24.42 6.93
C TYR A 4 8.59 23.77 7.63
N ASN A 5 7.86 22.91 6.91
CA ASN A 5 6.73 22.16 7.47
C ASN A 5 7.15 20.71 7.77
N PHE A 6 7.26 20.38 9.06
CA PHE A 6 7.63 19.04 9.55
C PHE A 6 6.40 18.16 9.88
N CYS A 7 5.22 18.47 9.34
CA CYS A 7 4.03 17.65 9.54
C CYS A 7 4.25 16.21 9.02
N ALA A 8 3.87 15.21 9.83
CA ALA A 8 3.96 13.79 9.47
C ALA A 8 2.95 13.37 8.38
N GLY A 9 1.93 14.19 8.11
CA GLY A 9 0.90 13.94 7.12
C GLY A 9 -0.31 14.87 7.31
N PRO A 10 -0.70 15.72 6.33
CA PRO A 10 -0.11 15.85 5.00
C PRO A 10 1.33 16.39 4.99
N ALA A 11 2.21 15.72 4.24
CA ALA A 11 3.61 16.13 4.12
C ALA A 11 3.79 17.36 3.22
N MET A 12 4.92 18.04 3.37
CA MET A 12 5.29 19.20 2.54
C MET A 12 5.48 18.78 1.07
N LEU A 13 4.79 19.47 0.15
CA LEU A 13 4.92 19.25 -1.29
C LEU A 13 6.06 20.11 -1.89
N PRO A 14 6.69 19.66 -2.98
CA PRO A 14 7.69 20.46 -3.69
C PRO A 14 7.05 21.71 -4.32
N PRO A 15 7.61 22.92 -4.12
CA PRO A 15 7.07 24.16 -4.69
C PRO A 15 6.84 24.08 -6.20
N ALA A 16 7.79 23.52 -6.95
CA ALA A 16 7.68 23.38 -8.40
C ALA A 16 6.46 22.55 -8.86
N VAL A 17 6.04 21.54 -8.07
CA VAL A 17 4.84 20.75 -8.36
C VAL A 17 3.58 21.57 -8.11
N MET A 18 3.55 22.33 -7.01
CA MET A 18 2.41 23.19 -6.66
C MET A 18 2.26 24.34 -7.65
N GLU A 19 3.36 24.97 -8.07
CA GLU A 19 3.38 26.04 -9.07
C GLU A 19 2.84 25.55 -10.42
N LYS A 20 3.25 24.35 -10.86
CA LYS A 20 2.70 23.74 -12.07
C LYS A 20 1.21 23.46 -11.95
N ALA A 21 0.77 22.87 -10.83
CA ALA A 21 -0.64 22.59 -10.60
C ALA A 21 -1.49 23.88 -10.56
N GLN A 22 -0.97 24.96 -9.97
CA GLN A 22 -1.60 26.27 -9.97
C GLN A 22 -1.73 26.84 -11.38
N ALA A 23 -0.65 26.81 -12.16
CA ALA A 23 -0.64 27.34 -13.53
C ALA A 23 -1.62 26.61 -14.46
N GLU A 24 -1.80 25.30 -14.26
CA GLU A 24 -2.68 24.46 -15.08
C GLU A 24 -4.10 24.31 -14.49
N PHE A 25 -4.41 24.92 -13.34
CA PHE A 25 -5.61 24.59 -12.56
C PHE A 25 -6.92 24.81 -13.31
N ILE A 26 -7.05 25.92 -14.03
CA ILE A 26 -8.25 26.28 -14.82
C ILE A 26 -8.10 26.00 -16.33
N ASN A 27 -6.90 25.63 -16.77
CA ASN A 27 -6.60 25.38 -18.18
C ASN A 27 -5.53 24.29 -18.29
N TRP A 28 -5.95 23.06 -18.03
CA TRP A 28 -5.05 21.93 -17.99
C TRP A 28 -4.56 21.58 -19.40
N GLN A 29 -3.24 21.60 -19.60
CA GLN A 29 -2.57 21.33 -20.88
C GLN A 29 -3.13 22.13 -22.08
N GLY A 30 -3.66 23.34 -21.84
CA GLY A 30 -4.22 24.18 -22.91
C GLY A 30 -5.59 23.73 -23.44
N LEU A 31 -6.29 22.83 -22.75
CA LEU A 31 -7.61 22.32 -23.17
C LEU A 31 -8.78 23.28 -22.91
N GLY A 32 -8.53 24.40 -22.23
CA GLY A 32 -9.54 25.40 -21.86
C GLY A 32 -10.44 24.98 -20.68
N VAL A 33 -10.12 23.88 -20.00
CA VAL A 33 -10.87 23.33 -18.85
C VAL A 33 -9.91 22.78 -17.80
N SER A 34 -10.38 22.62 -16.57
CA SER A 34 -9.63 21.99 -15.49
C SER A 34 -9.49 20.48 -15.69
N VAL A 35 -8.40 19.88 -15.19
CA VAL A 35 -8.25 18.41 -15.11
C VAL A 35 -9.40 17.75 -14.35
N MET A 36 -10.02 18.48 -13.41
CA MET A 36 -11.15 18.00 -12.60
C MET A 36 -12.45 17.86 -13.41
N GLU A 37 -12.55 18.50 -14.56
CA GLU A 37 -13.73 18.50 -15.44
C GLU A 37 -13.59 17.49 -16.59
N ILE A 38 -12.39 16.93 -16.77
CA ILE A 38 -12.10 15.97 -17.83
C ILE A 38 -12.65 14.59 -17.44
N SER A 39 -13.38 13.96 -18.37
CA SER A 39 -13.84 12.59 -18.18
C SER A 39 -12.67 11.62 -18.01
N HIS A 40 -12.73 10.77 -16.99
CA HIS A 40 -11.74 9.70 -16.74
C HIS A 40 -11.60 8.68 -17.88
N ARG A 41 -12.54 8.68 -18.85
CA ARG A 41 -12.50 7.82 -20.04
C ARG A 41 -11.96 8.52 -21.29
N SER A 42 -11.71 9.83 -21.21
CA SER A 42 -11.21 10.61 -22.33
C SER A 42 -9.73 10.32 -22.60
N LYS A 43 -9.28 10.49 -23.85
CA LYS A 43 -7.88 10.28 -24.24
C LYS A 43 -6.89 11.08 -23.38
N PRO A 44 -7.11 12.38 -23.08
CA PRO A 44 -6.19 13.14 -22.23
C PRO A 44 -6.02 12.53 -20.83
N PHE A 45 -7.11 12.15 -20.16
CA PHE A 45 -7.02 11.57 -18.82
C PHE A 45 -6.41 10.17 -18.82
N LEU A 46 -6.75 9.33 -19.81
CA LEU A 46 -6.15 8.01 -19.94
C LEU A 46 -4.63 8.10 -20.12
N LYS A 47 -4.17 9.05 -20.93
CA LYS A 47 -2.74 9.32 -21.11
C LYS A 47 -2.08 9.76 -19.79
N LEU A 48 -2.70 10.66 -19.02
CA LEU A 48 -2.22 11.04 -17.69
C LEU A 48 -2.06 9.83 -16.77
N ALA A 49 -3.07 8.96 -16.72
CA ALA A 49 -3.04 7.75 -15.89
C ALA A 49 -1.92 6.78 -16.32
N GLU A 50 -1.75 6.56 -17.63
CA GLU A 50 -0.69 5.73 -18.20
C GLU A 50 0.72 6.30 -17.88
N GLU A 51 0.89 7.62 -17.99
CA GLU A 51 2.15 8.30 -17.64
C GLU A 51 2.46 8.24 -16.14
N CYS A 52 1.44 8.35 -15.28
CA CYS A 52 1.57 8.16 -13.83
C CYS A 52 2.01 6.72 -13.49
N GLU A 53 1.36 5.71 -14.07
CA GLU A 53 1.73 4.30 -13.88
C GLU A 53 3.16 4.03 -14.35
N ALA A 54 3.49 4.43 -15.58
CA ALA A 54 4.81 4.22 -16.16
C ALA A 54 5.92 4.93 -15.36
N SER A 55 5.64 6.11 -14.83
CA SER A 55 6.58 6.83 -13.98
C SER A 55 6.83 6.12 -12.66
N LEU A 56 5.77 5.58 -12.02
CA LEU A 56 5.94 4.78 -10.81
C LEU A 56 6.74 3.51 -11.10
N ARG A 57 6.35 2.77 -12.14
CA ARG A 57 7.06 1.54 -12.57
C ARG A 57 8.54 1.78 -12.75
N ARG A 58 8.91 2.86 -13.42
CA ARG A 58 10.31 3.27 -13.60
C ARG A 58 10.99 3.64 -12.28
N LEU A 59 10.32 4.41 -11.41
CA LEU A 59 10.90 4.89 -10.15
C LEU A 59 11.18 3.77 -9.14
N MET A 60 10.35 2.73 -9.09
CA MET A 60 10.49 1.62 -8.16
C MET A 60 10.95 0.31 -8.82
N ASN A 61 11.32 0.35 -10.10
CA ASN A 61 11.70 -0.81 -10.89
C ASN A 61 10.67 -1.97 -10.80
N ILE A 62 9.39 -1.64 -10.97
CA ILE A 62 8.28 -2.61 -10.88
C ILE A 62 8.17 -3.38 -12.19
N SER A 63 8.28 -4.71 -12.12
CA SER A 63 8.15 -5.60 -13.26
C SER A 63 6.71 -5.71 -13.78
N ASP A 64 6.54 -6.23 -14.99
CA ASP A 64 5.22 -6.48 -15.61
C ASP A 64 4.44 -7.61 -14.92
N GLU A 65 5.04 -8.33 -13.98
CA GLU A 65 4.36 -9.34 -13.16
C GLU A 65 3.45 -8.72 -12.10
N PHE A 66 3.64 -7.43 -11.80
CA PHE A 66 2.80 -6.68 -10.87
C PHE A 66 1.78 -5.80 -11.60
N GLU A 67 0.56 -5.77 -11.09
CA GLU A 67 -0.42 -4.73 -11.44
C GLU A 67 -0.26 -3.54 -10.51
N VAL A 68 -0.37 -2.32 -11.05
CA VAL A 68 -0.35 -1.07 -10.28
C VAL A 68 -1.74 -0.48 -10.26
N LEU A 69 -2.31 -0.25 -9.08
CA LEU A 69 -3.63 0.35 -8.95
C LEU A 69 -3.66 1.66 -8.19
N PHE A 70 -4.52 2.52 -8.71
CA PHE A 70 -4.81 3.86 -8.23
C PHE A 70 -6.15 3.85 -7.50
N MET A 71 -6.12 3.85 -6.16
CA MET A 71 -7.31 3.59 -5.34
C MET A 71 -7.61 4.72 -4.35
N HIS A 72 -8.90 4.92 -4.12
CA HIS A 72 -9.41 5.77 -3.04
C HIS A 72 -9.42 5.00 -1.71
N GLY A 73 -9.71 5.69 -0.60
CA GLY A 73 -9.80 5.09 0.74
C GLY A 73 -8.54 5.24 1.60
N GLY A 74 -7.41 5.64 1.01
CA GLY A 74 -6.13 5.85 1.71
C GLY A 74 -5.59 4.59 2.39
N GLY A 75 -4.52 4.72 3.18
CA GLY A 75 -3.88 3.59 3.86
C GLY A 75 -4.84 2.78 4.74
N ARG A 76 -5.74 3.45 5.48
CA ARG A 76 -6.75 2.77 6.32
C ARG A 76 -7.76 1.96 5.51
N GLY A 77 -8.12 2.40 4.30
CA GLY A 77 -8.99 1.60 3.43
C GLY A 77 -8.36 0.24 3.08
N HIS A 78 -7.03 0.18 3.00
CA HIS A 78 -6.31 -1.06 2.75
C HIS A 78 -6.25 -2.01 3.95
N PHE A 79 -6.41 -1.51 5.18
CA PHE A 79 -6.52 -2.38 6.36
C PHE A 79 -7.71 -3.35 6.25
N SER A 80 -8.82 -2.90 5.64
CA SER A 80 -9.96 -3.75 5.33
C SER A 80 -9.78 -4.50 4.00
N ALA A 81 -9.19 -3.87 2.98
CA ALA A 81 -9.09 -4.45 1.64
C ALA A 81 -8.17 -5.69 1.59
N VAL A 82 -7.06 -5.70 2.34
CA VAL A 82 -6.12 -6.82 2.41
C VAL A 82 -6.81 -8.11 2.87
N PRO A 83 -7.41 -8.20 4.06
CA PRO A 83 -8.05 -9.43 4.53
C PRO A 83 -9.25 -9.82 3.67
N LEU A 84 -10.03 -8.86 3.16
CA LEU A 84 -11.15 -9.15 2.25
C LEU A 84 -10.71 -9.85 0.94
N ASN A 85 -9.48 -9.64 0.49
CA ASN A 85 -8.97 -10.23 -0.75
C ASN A 85 -8.01 -11.41 -0.53
N LEU A 86 -7.31 -11.48 0.60
CA LEU A 86 -6.26 -12.47 0.86
C LEU A 86 -6.62 -13.52 1.91
N HIS A 87 -7.75 -13.40 2.63
CA HIS A 87 -8.10 -14.38 3.67
C HIS A 87 -8.24 -15.81 3.12
N LEU A 88 -8.02 -16.75 4.03
CA LEU A 88 -8.35 -18.16 3.92
C LEU A 88 -9.17 -18.59 5.12
N ASP A 89 -10.24 -19.34 4.88
CA ASP A 89 -11.01 -19.94 5.97
C ASP A 89 -10.17 -20.91 6.82
N SER A 90 -9.09 -21.44 6.25
CA SER A 90 -8.21 -22.43 6.89
C SER A 90 -6.97 -21.85 7.58
N ALA A 91 -6.75 -20.52 7.54
CA ALA A 91 -5.53 -19.91 8.09
C ALA A 91 -5.77 -18.47 8.56
N PRO A 92 -5.20 -18.04 9.69
CA PRO A 92 -5.33 -16.65 10.14
C PRO A 92 -4.56 -15.69 9.23
N GLY A 93 -4.99 -14.43 9.17
CA GLY A 93 -4.12 -13.32 8.75
C GLY A 93 -3.14 -13.02 9.88
N VAL A 94 -1.84 -13.06 9.58
CA VAL A 94 -0.79 -12.76 10.56
C VAL A 94 -0.44 -11.30 10.46
N TYR A 95 -0.46 -10.59 11.58
CA TYR A 95 -0.12 -9.18 11.67
C TYR A 95 1.07 -9.01 12.60
N VAL A 96 2.16 -8.47 12.06
CA VAL A 96 3.34 -8.11 12.84
C VAL A 96 3.12 -6.72 13.42
N GLU A 97 3.07 -6.64 14.74
CA GLU A 97 2.75 -5.43 15.49
C GLU A 97 4.03 -4.79 16.02
N ASN A 98 4.29 -3.57 15.57
CA ASN A 98 5.42 -2.76 15.98
C ASN A 98 5.03 -1.32 16.35
N GLY A 99 3.77 -0.93 16.19
CA GLY A 99 3.32 0.42 16.54
C GLY A 99 1.86 0.68 16.22
N ILE A 100 1.48 1.95 16.19
CA ILE A 100 0.06 2.34 16.11
C ILE A 100 -0.63 1.93 14.80
N TRP A 101 0.08 1.91 13.67
CA TRP A 101 -0.51 1.61 12.37
C TRP A 101 -0.70 0.11 12.16
N SER A 102 0.29 -0.70 12.52
CA SER A 102 0.23 -2.16 12.51
C SER A 102 -0.87 -2.68 13.45
N VAL A 103 -0.94 -2.20 14.69
CA VAL A 103 -2.05 -2.52 15.63
C VAL A 103 -3.40 -2.08 15.06
N GLY A 104 -3.44 -0.92 14.38
CA GLY A 104 -4.62 -0.45 13.68
C GLY A 104 -5.06 -1.38 12.54
N ALA A 105 -4.11 -1.94 11.80
CA ALA A 105 -4.35 -2.90 10.72
C ALA A 105 -4.88 -4.23 11.28
N THR A 106 -4.30 -4.75 12.37
CA THR A 106 -4.80 -5.94 13.06
C THR A 106 -6.26 -5.76 13.50
N LYS A 107 -6.55 -4.65 14.19
CA LYS A 107 -7.89 -4.37 14.72
C LYS A 107 -8.95 -4.30 13.63
N GLU A 108 -8.61 -3.72 12.48
CA GLU A 108 -9.51 -3.70 11.33
C GLU A 108 -9.62 -5.08 10.67
N GLY A 109 -8.50 -5.80 10.55
CA GLY A 109 -8.44 -7.14 9.95
C GLY A 109 -9.27 -8.18 10.69
N ALA A 110 -9.31 -8.09 12.03
CA ALA A 110 -10.14 -8.95 12.89
C ALA A 110 -11.64 -8.91 12.57
N LYS A 111 -12.11 -7.91 11.81
CA LYS A 111 -13.51 -7.84 11.35
C LYS A 111 -13.80 -8.76 10.17
N PHE A 112 -12.77 -9.22 9.46
CA PHE A 112 -12.89 -9.92 8.17
C PHE A 112 -12.18 -11.27 8.10
N THR A 113 -11.27 -11.56 9.04
CA THR A 113 -10.56 -12.84 9.12
C THR A 113 -10.18 -13.16 10.57
N GLN A 114 -9.84 -14.43 10.85
CA GLN A 114 -9.15 -14.76 12.10
C GLN A 114 -7.77 -14.11 12.05
N VAL A 115 -7.35 -13.50 13.16
CA VAL A 115 -6.06 -12.80 13.24
C VAL A 115 -5.13 -13.49 14.21
N GLU A 116 -3.85 -13.49 13.85
CA GLU A 116 -2.76 -13.83 14.76
C GLU A 116 -1.82 -12.63 14.83
N SER A 117 -1.71 -12.03 16.01
CA SER A 117 -0.81 -10.90 16.26
C SER A 117 0.56 -11.41 16.70
N VAL A 118 1.61 -10.94 16.05
CA VAL A 118 3.00 -11.18 16.43
C VAL A 118 3.57 -9.84 16.90
N ASP A 119 3.57 -9.64 18.22
CA ASP A 119 4.20 -8.46 18.84
C ASP A 119 5.72 -8.61 18.78
N ILE A 120 6.38 -7.68 18.10
CA ILE A 120 7.84 -7.68 17.96
C ILE A 120 8.50 -6.59 18.81
N ARG A 121 7.73 -5.88 19.65
CA ARG A 121 8.27 -4.81 20.50
C ARG A 121 9.02 -5.41 21.68
N THR A 122 10.20 -4.88 21.94
CA THR A 122 11.05 -5.27 23.09
C THR A 122 11.36 -4.08 23.99
N ASP A 123 10.36 -3.22 24.17
CA ASP A 123 10.50 -2.00 24.96
C ASP A 123 10.91 -2.32 26.40
N LYS A 124 11.98 -1.69 26.87
CA LYS A 124 12.51 -1.91 28.22
C LYS A 124 13.13 -0.64 28.77
N ASP A 125 12.83 -0.33 30.04
CA ASP A 125 13.42 0.81 30.77
C ASP A 125 13.27 2.17 30.03
N GLY A 126 12.17 2.33 29.28
CA GLY A 126 11.89 3.54 28.49
C GLY A 126 12.65 3.63 27.17
N GLN A 127 13.43 2.61 26.80
CA GLN A 127 14.01 2.47 25.47
C GLN A 127 13.05 1.70 24.56
N PHE A 128 12.83 2.26 23.37
CA PHE A 128 12.01 1.69 22.33
C PHE A 128 12.86 0.81 21.42
N ASP A 129 12.48 -0.45 21.26
CA ASP A 129 13.21 -1.39 20.40
C ASP A 129 12.29 -2.47 19.81
N ILE A 130 12.79 -3.22 18.82
CA ILE A 130 12.08 -4.31 18.16
C ILE A 130 12.98 -5.54 17.94
N LEU A 131 12.36 -6.71 17.88
CA LEU A 131 13.04 -7.94 17.46
C LEU A 131 13.53 -7.81 16.00
N PRO A 132 14.75 -8.29 15.69
CA PRO A 132 15.19 -8.41 14.31
C PRO A 132 14.29 -9.42 13.56
N VAL A 133 14.16 -9.25 12.24
CA VAL A 133 13.25 -10.08 11.41
C VAL A 133 13.53 -11.58 11.55
N SER A 134 14.79 -11.96 11.74
CA SER A 134 15.21 -13.35 11.96
C SER A 134 14.65 -13.99 13.24
N GLU A 135 14.20 -13.20 14.21
CA GLU A 135 13.64 -13.67 15.49
C GLU A 135 12.10 -13.63 15.52
N TRP A 136 11.45 -13.21 14.42
CA TRP A 136 10.00 -13.16 14.37
C TRP A 136 9.40 -14.58 14.38
N SER A 137 8.57 -14.84 15.38
CA SER A 137 7.88 -16.13 15.53
C SER A 137 6.63 -16.17 14.64
N LEU A 138 6.81 -16.24 13.32
CA LEU A 138 5.71 -16.34 12.36
C LEU A 138 5.13 -17.76 12.35
N PRO A 139 3.79 -17.93 12.42
CA PRO A 139 3.16 -19.25 12.36
C PRO A 139 3.32 -19.88 10.98
N GLN A 140 3.46 -21.20 10.92
CA GLN A 140 3.65 -21.93 9.66
C GLN A 140 2.45 -21.83 8.70
N ASN A 141 1.24 -21.65 9.25
CA ASN A 141 -0.01 -21.54 8.50
C ASN A 141 -0.54 -20.13 8.59
N ALA A 142 -0.54 -19.40 7.48
CA ALA A 142 -1.00 -18.03 7.40
C ALA A 142 -1.67 -17.74 6.06
N SER A 143 -2.73 -16.93 6.09
CA SER A 143 -3.37 -16.37 4.90
C SER A 143 -2.49 -15.33 4.21
N PHE A 144 -1.81 -14.52 5.01
CA PHE A 144 -0.85 -13.48 4.63
C PHE A 144 -0.07 -13.05 5.88
N ILE A 145 1.09 -12.44 5.67
CA ILE A 145 1.87 -11.74 6.70
C ILE A 145 1.77 -10.25 6.40
N HIS A 146 1.17 -9.48 7.30
CA HIS A 146 1.06 -8.02 7.19
C HIS A 146 2.02 -7.35 8.17
N TYR A 147 2.75 -6.32 7.74
CA TYR A 147 3.56 -5.50 8.63
C TYR A 147 3.66 -4.05 8.15
N CYS A 148 4.03 -3.15 9.08
CA CYS A 148 4.30 -1.75 8.79
C CYS A 148 5.82 -1.48 8.90
N PRO A 149 6.56 -1.42 7.78
CA PRO A 149 7.99 -1.16 7.80
C PRO A 149 8.37 0.24 8.32
N ASN A 150 7.43 1.19 8.42
CA ASN A 150 7.69 2.49 9.02
C ASN A 150 6.51 2.99 9.85
N GLU A 151 6.62 2.88 11.18
CA GLU A 151 5.65 3.42 12.14
C GLU A 151 5.91 4.91 12.41
N THR A 152 5.07 5.80 11.88
CA THR A 152 5.34 7.25 11.92
C THR A 152 5.23 7.88 13.31
N ILE A 153 4.42 7.30 14.19
CA ILE A 153 4.21 7.86 15.53
C ILE A 153 5.27 7.33 16.48
N ASP A 154 5.54 6.02 16.40
CA ASP A 154 6.51 5.33 17.24
C ASP A 154 7.96 5.55 16.78
N GLY A 155 8.18 6.01 15.54
CA GLY A 155 9.51 6.34 15.02
C GLY A 155 10.35 5.10 14.69
N ILE A 156 9.70 4.00 14.31
CA ILE A 156 10.34 2.71 14.04
C ILE A 156 10.40 2.48 12.53
N GLU A 157 11.57 2.10 12.02
CA GLU A 157 11.74 1.68 10.63
C GLU A 157 12.43 0.31 10.55
N ILE A 158 11.85 -0.60 9.76
CA ILE A 158 12.36 -1.95 9.51
C ILE A 158 13.00 -1.96 8.11
N PHE A 159 14.25 -2.40 8.03
CA PHE A 159 15.01 -2.44 6.78
C PHE A 159 14.91 -3.79 6.08
N GLU A 160 14.80 -4.86 6.84
CA GLU A 160 14.71 -6.23 6.35
C GLU A 160 13.28 -6.59 5.94
N VAL A 161 13.15 -7.44 4.91
CA VAL A 161 11.85 -7.96 4.46
C VAL A 161 11.62 -9.32 5.09
N PRO A 162 10.51 -9.53 5.83
CA PRO A 162 10.18 -10.84 6.37
C PRO A 162 9.92 -11.85 5.25
N LYS A 163 10.29 -13.10 5.49
CA LYS A 163 10.04 -14.21 4.58
C LYS A 163 9.11 -15.21 5.23
N HIS A 164 8.23 -15.80 4.43
CA HIS A 164 7.35 -16.87 4.87
C HIS A 164 7.28 -17.93 3.76
N PRO A 165 7.28 -19.23 4.08
CA PRO A 165 7.40 -20.29 3.07
C PRO A 165 6.24 -20.35 2.07
N THR A 166 5.05 -19.88 2.44
CA THR A 166 3.82 -20.06 1.64
C THR A 166 2.92 -18.83 1.58
N ALA A 167 2.71 -18.17 2.72
CA ALA A 167 1.89 -16.97 2.82
C ALA A 167 2.52 -15.72 2.16
N PRO A 168 1.68 -14.87 1.52
CA PRO A 168 2.11 -13.62 0.89
C PRO A 168 2.59 -12.57 1.90
N ILE A 169 3.60 -11.79 1.54
CA ILE A 169 4.13 -10.66 2.32
C ILE A 169 3.45 -9.33 1.93
N VAL A 170 2.78 -8.71 2.88
CA VAL A 170 2.01 -7.48 2.72
C VAL A 170 2.62 -6.33 3.53
N ALA A 171 2.95 -5.22 2.88
CA ALA A 171 3.62 -4.09 3.53
C ALA A 171 2.81 -2.78 3.43
N ASP A 172 2.61 -2.12 4.59
CA ASP A 172 2.17 -0.73 4.65
C ASP A 172 3.36 0.23 4.51
N MET A 173 3.61 0.68 3.29
CA MET A 173 4.70 1.60 2.98
C MET A 173 4.26 3.07 2.96
N SER A 174 3.11 3.42 3.57
CA SER A 174 2.53 4.77 3.46
C SER A 174 3.52 5.91 3.75
N SER A 175 4.42 5.73 4.72
CA SER A 175 5.39 6.76 5.15
C SER A 175 6.77 6.67 4.54
N MET A 176 7.09 5.56 3.86
CA MET A 176 8.44 5.26 3.40
C MET A 176 8.52 4.90 1.91
N ILE A 177 7.39 4.76 1.21
CA ILE A 177 7.38 4.55 -0.23
C ILE A 177 8.14 5.70 -0.93
N LEU A 178 9.01 5.33 -1.89
CA LEU A 178 9.90 6.24 -2.62
C LEU A 178 10.91 7.04 -1.74
N SER A 179 11.12 6.66 -0.47
CA SER A 179 12.20 7.27 0.34
C SER A 179 13.57 6.67 0.05
N ARG A 180 13.60 5.42 -0.42
CA ARG A 180 14.78 4.63 -0.76
C ARG A 180 14.45 3.64 -1.87
N GLU A 181 15.48 3.05 -2.46
CA GLU A 181 15.32 1.90 -3.35
C GLU A 181 14.84 0.69 -2.55
N ILE A 182 13.88 -0.04 -3.10
CA ILE A 182 13.41 -1.33 -2.58
C ILE A 182 13.36 -2.31 -3.73
N ASN A 183 13.54 -3.59 -3.42
CA ASN A 183 13.26 -4.65 -4.37
C ASN A 183 11.78 -5.04 -4.25
N VAL A 184 10.97 -4.64 -5.25
CA VAL A 184 9.52 -4.90 -5.25
C VAL A 184 9.21 -6.40 -5.29
N ASP A 185 10.09 -7.21 -5.88
CA ASP A 185 9.93 -8.65 -5.99
C ASP A 185 10.03 -9.40 -4.64
N ASP A 186 10.52 -8.74 -3.58
CA ASP A 186 10.50 -9.30 -2.21
C ASP A 186 9.12 -9.22 -1.55
N PHE A 187 8.16 -8.56 -2.21
CA PHE A 187 6.82 -8.32 -1.71
C PHE A 187 5.76 -8.88 -2.64
N ASP A 188 4.63 -9.19 -2.04
CA ASP A 188 3.48 -9.78 -2.70
C ASP A 188 2.33 -8.77 -2.83
N LEU A 189 2.28 -7.83 -1.89
CA LEU A 189 1.40 -6.67 -1.90
C LEU A 189 2.10 -5.52 -1.16
N ILE A 190 2.30 -4.41 -1.85
CA ILE A 190 2.67 -3.14 -1.22
C ILE A 190 1.47 -2.21 -1.35
N TYR A 191 1.16 -1.48 -0.27
CA TYR A 191 0.26 -0.33 -0.37
C TYR A 191 0.82 0.87 0.37
N ALA A 192 0.40 2.06 -0.07
CA ALA A 192 0.75 3.31 0.56
C ALA A 192 -0.44 4.27 0.51
N GLY A 193 -0.62 5.12 1.53
CA GLY A 193 -1.52 6.26 1.49
C GLY A 193 -0.81 7.54 1.06
N ALA A 194 -1.40 8.26 0.12
CA ALA A 194 -0.79 9.42 -0.54
C ALA A 194 -0.38 10.60 0.37
N GLN A 195 -0.95 10.70 1.57
CA GLN A 195 -0.83 11.90 2.39
C GLN A 195 0.49 12.01 3.15
N LYS A 196 1.22 10.91 3.35
CA LYS A 196 2.52 10.93 4.05
C LYS A 196 3.68 11.04 3.07
N LYS A 197 3.63 10.21 2.03
CA LYS A 197 4.51 10.23 0.86
C LYS A 197 3.64 10.09 -0.37
N TYR A 198 4.12 10.61 -1.50
CA TYR A 198 3.32 10.75 -2.71
C TYR A 198 2.52 9.49 -3.02
N TRP A 199 1.22 9.71 -3.18
CA TRP A 199 0.31 8.85 -3.91
C TRP A 199 -0.10 7.51 -3.25
N SER A 200 -1.33 7.06 -3.52
CA SER A 200 -1.85 5.78 -3.02
C SER A 200 -1.75 4.71 -4.09
N PHE A 201 -0.92 3.69 -3.85
CA PHE A 201 -0.68 2.60 -4.80
C PHE A 201 -1.00 1.25 -4.18
N TRP A 202 -1.29 0.29 -5.04
CA TRP A 202 -1.44 -1.12 -4.70
C TRP A 202 -0.75 -1.98 -5.75
N PHE A 203 0.04 -2.96 -5.30
CA PHE A 203 0.74 -3.91 -6.17
C PHE A 203 0.11 -5.29 -6.08
N LYS A 204 -0.12 -5.93 -7.24
CA LYS A 204 -0.69 -7.29 -7.32
C LYS A 204 0.37 -8.38 -7.51
N TYR A 205 0.23 -9.41 -6.69
CA TYR A 205 0.90 -10.72 -6.64
C TYR A 205 1.28 -11.44 -7.97
N ARG A 206 2.51 -11.98 -8.02
CA ARG A 206 3.15 -12.75 -9.12
C ARG A 206 2.60 -14.17 -9.38
N ASN A 207 2.01 -14.85 -8.39
CA ASN A 207 1.71 -16.30 -8.48
C ASN A 207 0.26 -16.73 -8.13
N TYR A 208 -0.73 -15.83 -8.14
CA TYR A 208 -2.15 -16.21 -8.01
C TYR A 208 -2.80 -16.11 -9.37
N SER A 209 -3.02 -17.27 -10.00
CA SER A 209 -3.95 -17.36 -11.12
C SER A 209 -5.27 -16.67 -10.74
N GLN A 210 -5.86 -15.98 -11.72
CA GLN A 210 -7.20 -15.38 -11.66
C GLN A 210 -8.25 -16.34 -11.08
N ASP A 211 -8.04 -17.65 -11.21
CA ASP A 211 -8.92 -18.69 -10.70
C ASP A 211 -8.89 -18.86 -9.18
N VAL A 212 -7.77 -18.57 -8.52
CA VAL A 212 -7.65 -18.73 -7.06
C VAL A 212 -8.36 -17.58 -6.34
N ILE A 213 -8.25 -16.35 -6.86
CA ILE A 213 -9.05 -15.20 -6.40
C ILE A 213 -10.54 -15.43 -6.66
N ARG A 214 -10.93 -16.22 -7.67
CA ARG A 214 -12.34 -16.60 -7.90
C ARG A 214 -12.82 -17.68 -6.94
N LYS A 215 -11.98 -18.67 -6.62
CA LYS A 215 -12.34 -19.83 -5.77
C LYS A 215 -12.35 -19.54 -4.27
N ARG A 216 -11.68 -18.48 -3.82
CA ARG A 216 -11.56 -18.08 -2.39
C ARG A 216 -12.56 -16.98 -1.96
N ARG A 217 -13.72 -16.86 -2.64
CA ARG A 217 -14.72 -15.81 -2.36
C ARG A 217 -15.97 -16.36 -1.67
N PRO A 218 -16.38 -15.81 -0.52
CA PRO A 218 -17.78 -15.77 -0.13
C PRO A 218 -18.54 -14.78 -1.03
N ALA A 219 -19.78 -15.11 -1.42
CA ALA A 219 -20.59 -14.35 -2.38
C ALA A 219 -21.08 -12.95 -1.90
N LYS A 220 -20.62 -12.47 -0.74
CA LYS A 220 -21.14 -11.24 -0.10
C LYS A 220 -20.04 -10.44 0.61
N ALA A 221 -19.29 -9.60 -0.09
CA ALA A 221 -18.64 -8.43 0.53
C ALA A 221 -18.09 -7.39 -0.47
N CYS A 222 -18.57 -6.16 -0.30
CA CYS A 222 -17.95 -4.84 -0.50
C CYS A 222 -17.46 -4.32 -1.88
N ASN A 223 -17.63 -3.00 -2.06
CA ASN A 223 -17.33 -2.19 -3.25
C ASN A 223 -15.83 -1.95 -3.52
N PHE A 224 -14.92 -2.51 -2.73
CA PHE A 224 -13.48 -2.55 -3.04
C PHE A 224 -13.17 -3.65 -4.06
N ARG A 225 -13.91 -3.63 -5.17
CA ARG A 225 -13.74 -4.58 -6.25
C ARG A 225 -12.55 -4.13 -7.08
N LEU A 226 -11.51 -4.94 -7.14
CA LEU A 226 -10.45 -4.83 -8.15
C LEU A 226 -11.09 -4.98 -9.52
N CYS A 227 -11.48 -3.87 -10.13
CA CYS A 227 -12.10 -3.85 -11.44
C CYS A 227 -11.03 -4.19 -12.47
N HIS A 228 -11.01 -5.44 -12.94
CA HIS A 228 -10.10 -5.85 -13.99
C HIS A 228 -10.50 -5.22 -15.31
N ARG A 229 -9.56 -4.52 -15.95
CA ARG A 229 -9.57 -4.31 -17.40
C ARG A 229 -9.37 -5.69 -18.04
N SER A 230 -10.47 -6.35 -18.38
CA SER A 230 -10.44 -7.31 -19.47
C SER A 230 -9.90 -6.54 -20.68
N LYS A 231 -8.69 -6.87 -21.16
CA LYS A 231 -8.33 -6.56 -22.54
C LYS A 231 -9.35 -7.31 -23.40
N ALA A 232 -10.45 -6.62 -23.73
CA ALA A 232 -11.32 -7.05 -24.80
C ALA A 232 -10.43 -7.11 -26.04
N LYS A 233 -10.29 -8.32 -26.58
CA LYS A 233 -9.82 -8.52 -27.95
C LYS A 233 -10.80 -7.86 -28.91
#